data_AF-A0A971XW75-F1
#
_entry.id   AF-A0A971XW75-F1
#
_cell.length_a   1.000
_cell.length_b   1.000
_cell.length_c   1.000
_cell.angle_alpha   90.00
_cell.angle_beta   90.00
_cell.angle_gamma   90.00
#
_symmetry.space_group_name_H-M   'P 1'
#
loop_
_entity.id
_entity.type
_entity.pdbx_description
1 polymer ?
#
loop_
_entity_poly.entity_id
_entity_poly.type
_entity_poly.pdbx_seq_one_letter_code
_entity_poly.pdbx_strand_id
1 'polypeptide(L)' 'MGTGQKRNTPLIQEAYNALQQFKYETANELGIQVPEGDYWGHISSRDCGAVGGNMVRKMIAAAEQSLIAQAGGNTQQNY' A
#
# COMPACT_ATOMS: atom_id res chain seq x y z
N MET A 1 -19.62 11.57 24.28
CA MET A 1 -18.47 11.54 23.36
C MET A 1 -18.55 10.26 22.56
N GLY A 2 -18.91 10.31 21.27
CA GLY A 2 -19.07 9.11 20.45
C GLY A 2 -17.70 8.60 20.01
N THR A 3 -17.23 7.49 20.60
CA THR A 3 -16.04 6.78 20.14
C THR A 3 -16.37 6.13 18.80
N GLY A 4 -16.15 6.85 17.70
CA GLY A 4 -16.26 6.30 16.36
C GLY A 4 -15.31 5.12 16.23
N GLN A 5 -15.88 3.92 16.12
CA GLN A 5 -15.11 2.70 15.86
C GLN A 5 -14.20 2.95 14.65
N LYS A 6 -12.89 2.79 14.81
CA LYS A 6 -11.94 2.81 13.70
C LYS A 6 -12.16 1.54 12.87
N ARG A 7 -13.02 1.63 11.86
CA ARG A 7 -13.38 0.49 10.98
C ARG A 7 -12.33 0.22 9.89
N ASN A 8 -11.26 1.02 9.82
CA ASN A 8 -10.16 0.83 8.88
C ASN A 8 -9.09 -0.12 9.45
N THR A 9 -9.50 -1.35 9.77
CA THR A 9 -8.53 -2.42 10.04
C THR A 9 -8.07 -3.00 8.71
N PRO A 10 -6.76 -3.14 8.47
CA PRO A 10 -6.28 -3.84 7.28
C PRO A 10 -6.81 -5.28 7.28
N LEU A 11 -7.08 -5.82 6.09
CA LEU A 11 -7.57 -7.20 5.92
C LEU A 11 -6.58 -8.23 6.51
N ILE A 12 -5.28 -7.93 6.41
CA ILE A 12 -4.20 -8.74 6.97
C ILE A 12 -3.49 -7.87 8.01
N GLN A 13 -3.63 -8.22 9.28
CA GLN A 13 -3.05 -7.45 10.39
C GLN A 13 -1.52 -7.51 10.39
N GLU A 14 -0.94 -8.65 10.01
CA GLU A 14 0.50 -8.84 9.92
C GLU A 14 1.15 -7.92 8.87
N ALA A 15 0.41 -7.55 7.82
CA ALA A 15 0.89 -6.67 6.77
C ALA A 15 0.86 -5.18 7.18
N TYR A 16 0.31 -4.83 8.36
CA TYR A 16 0.14 -3.44 8.77
C TYR A 16 1.46 -2.64 8.75
N ASN A 17 2.53 -3.22 9.31
CA ASN A 17 3.84 -2.55 9.35
C ASN A 17 4.43 -2.36 7.95
N ALA A 18 4.30 -3.36 7.08
CA ALA A 18 4.75 -3.28 5.69
C ALA A 18 3.95 -2.23 4.90
N LEU A 19 2.63 -2.17 5.09
CA LEU A 19 1.76 -1.17 4.45
C LEU A 19 2.10 0.25 4.93
N GLN A 20 2.44 0.42 6.21
CA GLN A 20 2.84 1.71 6.75
C GLN A 20 4.17 2.18 6.16
N GLN A 21 5.18 1.30 6.06
CA GLN A 21 6.44 1.62 5.38
C GLN A 21 6.20 2.00 3.91
N PHE A 22 5.43 1.18 3.21
CA PHE A 22 5.11 1.39 1.81
C PHE A 22 4.36 2.70 1.53
N LYS A 23 3.50 3.12 2.48
CA LYS A 23 2.83 4.42 2.44
C LYS A 23 3.83 5.58 2.47
N TYR A 24 4.83 5.52 3.35
CA TYR A 24 5.87 6.56 3.43
C TYR A 24 6.77 6.56 2.20
N GLU A 25 7.18 5.39 1.70
CA GLU A 25 7.95 5.27 0.46
C GLU A 25 7.20 5.87 -0.73
N THR A 26 5.94 5.50 -0.90
CA THR A 26 5.10 6.01 -1.99
C THR A 26 4.89 7.53 -1.88
N ALA A 27 4.77 8.06 -0.68
CA ALA A 27 4.65 9.51 -0.47
C ALA A 27 5.95 10.25 -0.81
N ASN A 28 7.10 9.70 -0.42
CA ASN A 28 8.41 10.23 -0.74
C ASN A 28 8.63 10.27 -2.27
N GLU A 29 8.24 9.21 -2.98
CA GLU A 29 8.31 9.18 -4.45
C GLU A 29 7.43 10.24 -5.13
N LEU A 30 6.26 10.52 -4.55
CA LEU A 30 5.36 11.55 -5.04
C LEU A 30 5.78 12.98 -4.63
N GLY A 31 6.89 13.12 -3.90
CA GLY A 31 7.40 14.40 -3.41
C GLY A 31 6.51 15.04 -2.33
N ILE A 32 5.66 14.24 -1.68
CA ILE A 32 4.77 14.71 -0.62
C ILE A 32 5.56 14.70 0.68
N GLN A 33 5.77 15.88 1.26
CA GLN A 33 6.41 16.01 2.56
C GLN A 33 5.48 15.49 3.64
N VAL A 34 5.79 14.31 4.15
CA VAL A 34 5.02 13.67 5.22
C VAL A 34 5.60 14.11 6.56
N PRO A 35 4.79 14.67 7.48
CA PRO A 35 5.26 14.91 8.83
C PRO A 35 5.62 13.59 9.51
N GLU A 36 6.67 13.58 10.34
CA GLU A 36 7.01 12.44 11.17
C GLU A 36 5.89 12.21 12.21
N GLY A 37 4.99 11.28 11.89
CA GLY A 37 3.90 10.89 12.77
C GLY A 37 2.75 10.24 12.02
N ASP A 38 1.90 9.51 12.75
CA ASP A 38 0.73 8.82 12.18
C ASP A 38 -0.40 9.77 11.74
N TYR A 39 -0.22 11.10 11.86
CA TYR A 39 -1.26 12.08 11.58
C TYR A 39 -0.99 12.88 10.31
N TRP A 40 -1.70 12.51 9.25
CA TRP A 40 -1.66 13.18 7.94
C TRP A 40 -2.73 14.27 7.80
N GLY A 41 -3.32 14.74 8.91
CA GLY A 41 -4.45 15.69 8.84
C GLY A 41 -4.08 17.09 8.36
N HIS A 42 -2.80 17.43 8.31
CA HIS A 42 -2.30 18.69 7.72
C HIS A 42 -2.01 18.57 6.22
N ILE A 43 -2.02 17.36 5.67
CA ILE A 43 -1.80 17.09 4.24
C ILE A 43 -3.13 17.26 3.51
N SER A 44 -3.09 17.80 2.29
CA SER A 44 -4.28 17.92 1.44
C SER A 44 -4.91 16.54 1.22
N SER A 45 -6.24 16.45 1.31
CA SER A 45 -6.98 15.23 0.99
C SER A 45 -6.65 14.67 -0.40
N ARG A 46 -6.30 15.56 -1.35
CA ARG A 46 -5.85 15.18 -2.69
C ARG A 46 -4.54 14.39 -2.67
N ASP A 47 -3.59 14.83 -1.86
CA ASP A 47 -2.25 14.22 -1.78
C ASP A 47 -2.32 12.90 -1.02
N CYS A 48 -3.06 12.86 0.09
CA CYS A 48 -3.39 11.62 0.80
C CYS A 48 -4.05 10.59 -0.13
N GLY A 49 -5.01 11.03 -0.94
CA GLY A 49 -5.68 10.19 -1.93
C GLY A 49 -4.73 9.71 -3.04
N ALA A 50 -3.82 10.57 -3.50
CA ALA A 50 -2.81 10.21 -4.50
C ALA A 50 -1.84 9.14 -3.97
N VAL A 51 -1.40 9.23 -2.72
CA VAL A 51 -0.57 8.19 -2.09
C VAL A 51 -1.31 6.87 -2.04
N GLY A 52 -2.51 6.84 -1.46
CA GLY A 52 -3.29 5.61 -1.32
C GLY A 52 -3.61 4.95 -2.67
N GLY A 53 -3.94 5.74 -3.69
CA GLY A 53 -4.18 5.25 -5.04
C GLY A 53 -2.93 4.65 -5.70
N ASN A 54 -1.77 5.29 -5.52
CA ASN A 54 -0.51 4.77 -6.06
C ASN A 54 -0.04 3.51 -5.33
N MET A 55 -0.26 3.41 -4.01
CA MET A 55 0.00 2.17 -3.27
C MET A 55 -0.80 1.00 -3.86
N VAL A 56 -2.11 1.17 -4.09
CA VAL A 56 -2.96 0.12 -4.66
C VAL A 56 -2.50 -0.26 -6.07
N ARG A 57 -2.21 0.73 -6.93
CA ARG A 57 -1.73 0.49 -8.30
C ARG A 57 -0.46 -0.37 -8.32
N LYS A 58 0.50 -0.04 -7.45
CA LYS A 58 1.76 -0.79 -7.32
C LYS A 58 1.56 -2.20 -6.76
N MET A 59 0.69 -2.37 -5.75
CA MET A 59 0.36 -3.69 -5.21
C MET A 59 -0.26 -4.59 -6.27
N ILE A 60 -1.16 -4.05 -7.10
CA ILE A 60 -1.76 -4.80 -8.21
C ILE A 60 -0.69 -5.17 -9.25
N ALA A 61 0.17 -4.24 -9.64
CA ALA A 61 1.25 -4.52 -10.59
C ALA A 61 2.19 -5.63 -10.07
N ALA A 62 2.55 -5.60 -8.78
CA ALA A 62 3.36 -6.64 -8.15
C ALA A 62 2.62 -8.00 -8.10
N ALA A 63 1.32 -7.98 -7.79
CA ALA A 63 0.49 -9.19 -7.80
C ALA A 63 0.41 -9.79 -9.22
N GLU A 64 0.15 -8.99 -10.25
CA GLU A 64 0.13 -9.41 -11.65
C GLU A 64 1.48 -10.02 -12.07
N GLN A 65 2.60 -9.39 -11.72
CA GLN A 65 3.94 -9.93 -11.97
C GLN A 65 4.17 -11.26 -11.27
N SER A 66 3.75 -11.39 -10.01
CA SER A 66 3.88 -12.66 -9.26
C SER A 66 3.03 -13.78 -9.86
N LEU A 67 1.83 -13.46 -10.35
CA LEU A 67 0.93 -14.40 -11.02
C LEU A 67 1.51 -14.85 -12.37
N ILE A 68 2.06 -13.92 -13.14
CA ILE A 68 2.76 -14.23 -14.40
C ILE A 68 3.99 -15.11 -14.14
N ALA A 69 4.78 -14.79 -13.11
CA ALA A 69 5.95 -15.59 -12.73
C ALA A 69 5.55 -17.00 -12.30
N GLN A 70 4.46 -17.15 -11.54
CA GLN A 70 3.92 -18.46 -11.16
C GLN A 70 3.34 -19.22 -12.36
N ALA A 71 2.73 -18.53 -13.33
CA ALA A 71 2.25 -19.14 -14.56
C ALA A 71 3.41 -19.60 -15.47
N GLY A 72 4.54 -18.89 -15.49
CA GLY A 72 5.75 -19.28 -16.23
C GLY A 72 6.50 -20.45 -15.61
N GLY A 73 6.46 -20.61 -14.28
CA GLY A 73 7.20 -21.64 -13.54
C GLY A 73 6.64 -23.07 -13.65
N ASN A 74 5.36 -23.24 -14.03
CA ASN A 74 4.72 -24.56 -14.12
C ASN A 74 4.99 -25.32 -15.43
N THR A 75 5.79 -24.77 -16.35
CA THR A 75 6.08 -25.42 -17.66
C THR A 75 7.47 -26.08 -17.75
N GLN A 76 8.33 -25.93 -16.74
CA GLN A 76 9.65 -26.57 -16.68
C GLN A 76 9.75 -27.55 -15.51
N GLN A 77 8.83 -28.52 -15.44
CA GLN A 77 8.98 -29.67 -14.56
C GLN A 77 8.34 -30.92 -15.17
N ASN A 78 8.47 -31.10 -16.48
CA ASN A 78 8.13 -32.35 -17.15
C ASN A 78 8.86 -32.47 -18.49
N TYR A 79 10.18 -32.61 -18.45
CA TYR A 79 11.00 -33.27 -19.48
C TYR A 79 12.24 -33.85 -18.81
#